data_AF-A0A7S3I4J8-F1
#
_entry.id   AF-A0A7S3I4J8-F1
#
_cell.length_a   1.000
_cell.length_b   1.000
_cell.length_c   1.000
_cell.angle_alpha   90.00
_cell.angle_beta   90.00
_cell.angle_gamma   90.00
#
_symmetry.space_group_name_H-M   'P 1'
#
loop_
_entity.id
_entity.type
_entity.pdbx_description
1 polymer ?
#
loop_
_entity_poly.entity_id
_entity_poly.type
_entity_poly.pdbx_seq_one_letter_code
_entity_poly.pdbx_strand_id
1 'polypeptide(L)'
;MLLDGITYGKGACWVRQLIMRIGLENFLQGLRNYFSEFQWSNTTLDDFIRCMQRVYEPNSDSLTEFSSRWLKKQGVNSFTLREDSDKLVLTQGFMAFADPV
;
A
#
# COMPACT_ATOMS: atom_id res chain seq x y z
N MET A 1 -21.16 -10.08 0.05
CA MET A 1 -20.38 -10.36 1.26
C MET A 1 -19.11 -9.55 1.18
N LEU A 2 -18.98 -8.49 2.00
CA LEU A 2 -17.86 -7.53 1.97
C LEU A 2 -16.65 -7.98 2.81
N LEU A 3 -16.68 -9.22 3.32
CA LEU A 3 -15.70 -9.78 4.25
C LEU A 3 -15.20 -11.11 3.66
N ASP A 4 -14.32 -11.02 2.67
CA ASP A 4 -13.55 -12.15 2.18
C ASP A 4 -12.07 -12.05 2.62
N GLY A 5 -11.38 -13.18 2.72
CA GLY A 5 -9.99 -13.25 3.17
C GLY A 5 -9.01 -12.45 2.29
N ILE A 6 -9.41 -12.13 1.05
CA ILE A 6 -8.64 -11.31 0.12
C ILE A 6 -8.69 -9.84 0.56
N THR A 7 -9.85 -9.32 0.95
CA THR A 7 -10.01 -7.93 1.43
C THR A 7 -9.17 -7.69 2.69
N TYR A 8 -9.18 -8.62 3.65
CA TYR A 8 -8.39 -8.49 4.89
C TYR A 8 -6.90 -8.75 4.66
N GLY A 9 -6.55 -9.77 3.87
CA GLY A 9 -5.16 -10.14 3.58
C GLY A 9 -4.44 -9.06 2.77
N LYS A 10 -5.06 -8.61 1.67
CA LYS A 10 -4.51 -7.55 0.81
C LYS A 10 -4.46 -6.22 1.56
N GLY A 11 -5.50 -5.88 2.31
CA GLY A 11 -5.53 -4.69 3.17
C GLY A 11 -4.41 -4.68 4.22
N ALA A 12 -4.25 -5.77 4.98
CA ALA A 12 -3.20 -5.87 5.99
C ALA A 12 -1.79 -5.84 5.39
N CYS A 13 -1.59 -6.48 4.24
CA CYS A 13 -0.32 -6.41 3.50
C CYS A 13 -0.03 -5.01 2.96
N TRP A 14 -1.04 -4.27 2.52
CA TRP A 14 -0.89 -2.87 2.11
C TRP A 14 -0.52 -1.97 3.29
N VAL A 15 -1.19 -2.11 4.44
CA VAL A 15 -0.85 -1.37 5.65
C VAL A 15 0.58 -1.66 6.11
N ARG A 16 1.01 -2.93 6.10
CA ARG A 16 2.39 -3.29 6.42
C ARG A 16 3.39 -2.64 5.46
N GLN A 17 3.11 -2.64 4.15
CA GLN A 17 3.96 -1.97 3.16
C GLN A 17 4.00 -0.45 3.37
N LEU A 18 2.87 0.15 3.74
CA LEU A 18 2.80 1.58 4.07
C LEU A 18 3.70 1.90 5.26
N ILE A 19 3.60 1.13 6.35
CA ILE A 19 4.44 1.30 7.56
C ILE A 19 5.92 1.15 7.21
N MET A 20 6.29 0.16 6.39
CA MET A 20 7.68 -0.04 5.96
C MET A 20 8.19 1.10 5.07
N ARG A 21 7.31 1.79 4.33
CA ARG A 21 7.69 2.89 3.43
C ARG A 21 7.87 4.21 4.18
N ILE A 22 6.96 4.54 5.10
CA ILE A 22 6.98 5.85 5.80
C ILE A 22 7.68 5.80 7.15
N GLY A 23 7.89 4.60 7.70
CA GLY A 23 8.42 4.38 9.06
C GLY A 23 7.32 4.36 10.12
N LEU A 24 7.56 3.62 11.20
CA LEU A 24 6.57 3.45 12.28
C LEU A 24 6.24 4.77 12.98
N GLU A 25 7.22 5.61 13.26
CA GLU A 25 7.02 6.89 13.97
C GLU A 25 6.12 7.85 13.16
N ASN A 26 6.41 8.01 11.87
CA ASN A 26 5.59 8.83 10.98
C ASN A 26 4.18 8.24 10.85
N PHE A 27 4.04 6.91 10.77
CA PHE A 27 2.74 6.25 10.73
C PHE A 27 1.92 6.53 12.00
N LEU A 28 2.52 6.41 13.19
CA LEU A 28 1.86 6.71 14.46
C LEU A 28 1.49 8.19 14.58
N GLN A 29 2.34 9.10 14.12
CA GLN A 29 2.04 10.54 14.07
C GLN A 29 0.88 10.83 13.13
N GLY A 30 0.85 10.21 11.95
CA GLY A 30 -0.24 10.32 10.99
C GLY A 30 -1.55 9.78 11.54
N LEU A 31 -1.53 8.66 12.29
CA LEU A 31 -2.70 8.14 12.98
C LEU A 31 -3.24 9.10 14.03
N ARG A 32 -2.37 9.70 14.85
CA ARG A 32 -2.77 10.69 15.87
C ARG A 32 -3.47 11.87 15.22
N ASN A 33 -2.90 12.40 14.13
CA ASN A 33 -3.48 13.51 13.38
C ASN A 33 -4.84 13.12 12.78
N TYR A 34 -4.92 11.94 12.17
CA TYR A 34 -6.15 11.42 11.56
C TYR A 34 -7.29 11.28 12.58
N PHE A 35 -7.04 10.63 13.72
CA PHE A 35 -8.07 10.46 14.75
C PHE A 35 -8.46 11.79 15.40
N SER A 36 -7.52 12.73 15.56
CA SER A 36 -7.82 14.05 16.10
C SER A 36 -8.66 14.91 15.12
N GLU A 37 -8.37 14.83 13.82
CA GLU A 37 -9.03 15.65 12.79
C GLU A 37 -10.43 15.13 12.45
N PHE A 38 -10.62 13.80 12.46
CA PHE A 38 -11.88 13.17 12.09
C PHE A 38 -12.64 12.56 13.27
N GLN A 39 -12.38 13.03 14.48
CA GLN A 39 -13.11 12.57 15.66
C GLN A 39 -14.63 12.72 15.42
N TRP A 40 -15.35 11.61 15.62
CA TRP A 40 -16.82 11.56 15.61
C TRP A 40 -17.44 11.85 14.23
N SER A 41 -16.62 11.75 13.18
CA SER A 41 -17.03 11.92 11.79
C SER A 41 -16.83 10.61 11.01
N ASN A 42 -17.31 10.61 9.77
CA ASN A 42 -17.03 9.57 8.79
C ASN A 42 -15.83 9.97 7.94
N THR A 43 -15.05 8.97 7.53
CA THR A 43 -13.80 9.13 6.80
C THR A 43 -13.71 8.20 5.62
N THR A 44 -13.01 8.64 4.58
CA THR A 44 -12.66 7.84 3.41
C THR A 44 -11.18 7.45 3.43
N LEU A 45 -10.80 6.51 2.55
CA LEU A 45 -9.40 6.12 2.38
C LEU A 45 -8.51 7.30 1.96
N ASP A 46 -9.01 8.21 1.12
CA ASP A 46 -8.28 9.40 0.69
C ASP A 46 -7.96 10.32 1.87
N ASP A 47 -8.87 10.45 2.85
CA ASP A 47 -8.64 11.22 4.07
C ASP A 47 -7.47 10.63 4.88
N PHE A 48 -7.47 9.30 5.03
CA PHE A 48 -6.40 8.57 5.70
C PHE A 48 -5.04 8.78 5.03
N ILE A 49 -4.99 8.62 3.70
CA ILE A 49 -3.74 8.79 2.93
C ILE A 49 -3.23 10.23 3.04
N ARG A 50 -4.11 11.25 3.00
CA ARG A 50 -3.69 12.65 3.19
C ARG A 50 -3.08 12.89 4.55
N CYS A 51 -3.66 12.36 5.63
CA CYS A 51 -3.08 12.51 6.97
C CYS A 51 -1.68 11.89 7.06
N MET A 52 -1.47 10.74 6.42
CA MET A 52 -0.15 10.10 6.33
C MET A 52 0.82 10.89 5.44
N GLN A 53 0.34 11.51 4.37
CA GLN A 53 1.16 12.32 3.46
C GLN A 53 1.64 13.62 4.13
N ARG A 54 0.90 14.17 5.10
CA ARG A 54 1.30 15.38 5.84
C ARG A 54 2.49 15.17 6.79
N VAL A 55 2.70 13.94 7.25
CA VAL A 55 3.78 13.58 8.20
C VAL A 55 4.98 12.91 7.52
N TYR A 56 4.85 12.61 6.23
CA TYR A 56 5.89 11.95 5.44
C TYR A 56 6.15 12.73 4.16
N GLU A 57 7.37 13.26 4.03
CA GLU A 57 7.84 13.88 2.81
C GLU A 57 8.48 12.80 1.91
N PRO A 58 7.91 12.53 0.73
CA PRO A 58 8.33 11.38 -0.06
C PRO A 58 9.58 11.75 -0.87
N ASN A 59 10.62 10.91 -0.79
CA ASN A 59 11.77 10.98 -1.69
C ASN A 59 11.44 10.54 -3.14
N SER A 60 10.20 10.12 -3.41
CA SER A 60 9.71 9.56 -4.69
C SER A 60 8.18 9.75 -4.80
N ASP A 61 7.47 8.87 -5.50
CA ASP A 61 6.01 8.94 -5.70
C ASP A 61 5.20 9.21 -4.42
N SER A 62 4.14 10.01 -4.58
CA SER A 62 3.21 10.35 -3.48
C SER A 62 2.47 9.12 -2.95
N LEU A 63 2.05 9.16 -1.68
CA LEU A 63 1.28 8.09 -1.06
C LEU A 63 -0.07 7.87 -1.76
N THR A 64 -0.66 8.93 -2.32
CA THR A 64 -1.89 8.84 -3.12
C THR A 64 -1.68 8.01 -4.39
N GLU A 65 -0.59 8.26 -5.13
CA GLU A 65 -0.26 7.49 -6.33
C GLU A 65 0.13 6.05 -6.03
N PHE A 66 0.85 5.83 -4.93
CA PHE A 66 1.17 4.49 -4.44
C PHE A 66 -0.11 3.70 -4.13
N SER A 67 -1.03 4.30 -3.38
CA SER A 67 -2.30 3.68 -2.99
C SER A 67 -3.17 3.37 -4.20
N SER A 68 -3.28 4.32 -5.14
CA SER A 68 -4.02 4.15 -6.38
C SER A 68 -3.48 2.98 -7.21
N ARG A 69 -2.16 2.85 -7.35
CA ARG A 69 -1.53 1.73 -8.09
C ARG A 69 -1.79 0.38 -7.46
N TRP A 70 -1.74 0.29 -6.13
CA TRP A 70 -1.85 -0.99 -5.42
C TRP A 70 -3.29 -1.46 -5.23
N LEU A 71 -4.22 -0.51 -5.05
CA LEU A 71 -5.63 -0.80 -4.78
C LEU A 71 -6.47 -0.89 -6.06
N LYS A 72 -6.15 -0.12 -7.12
CA LYS A 72 -6.93 -0.15 -8.38
C LYS A 72 -6.50 -1.23 -9.36
N LYS A 73 -5.34 -1.87 -9.18
CA LYS A 73 -4.92 -3.02 -10.01
C LYS A 73 -5.18 -4.34 -9.29
N GLN A 74 -5.97 -5.21 -9.92
CA GLN A 74 -6.10 -6.61 -9.51
C GLN A 74 -4.91 -7.41 -10.04
N GLY A 75 -4.23 -8.13 -9.15
CA GLY A 75 -3.06 -8.95 -9.50
C GLY A 75 -2.01 -8.97 -8.39
N VAL A 76 -1.08 -9.91 -8.49
CA VAL A 76 0.10 -10.03 -7.63
C VAL A 76 1.35 -9.71 -8.43
N ASN A 77 2.29 -8.99 -7.82
CA ASN A 77 3.62 -8.85 -8.40
C ASN A 77 4.35 -10.18 -8.28
N SER A 78 4.89 -10.70 -9.38
CA SER A 78 5.76 -11.86 -9.40
C SER A 78 7.21 -11.41 -9.58
N PHE A 79 8.13 -11.93 -8.80
CA PHE A 79 9.56 -11.70 -9.00
C PHE A 79 10.18 -13.02 -9.47
N THR A 80 10.89 -12.97 -10.60
CA THR A 80 11.71 -14.09 -11.07
C THR A 80 13.16 -13.71 -10.84
N LEU A 81 13.85 -14.49 -10.03
CA LEU A 81 15.30 -14.39 -9.85
C LEU A 81 15.96 -15.34 -10.84
N ARG A 82 16.87 -14.84 -11.67
CA ARG A 82 17.76 -15.65 -12.49
C ARG A 82 19.20 -15.35 -12.12
N GLU A 83 20.00 -16.40 -11.96
CA GLU A 83 21.44 -16.28 -11.76
C GLU A 83 22.12 -16.48 -13.12
N ASP A 84 22.88 -15.48 -13.55
CA ASP A 84 23.68 -15.53 -14.78
C ASP A 84 25.11 -15.15 -14.43
N SER A 85 26.02 -16.13 -14.52
CA SER A 85 27.48 -15.94 -14.49
C SER A 85 27.97 -14.91 -13.44
N ASP A 86 27.65 -15.16 -12.16
CA ASP A 86 28.00 -14.32 -10.99
C ASP A 86 27.19 -13.01 -10.82
N LYS A 87 26.06 -12.88 -11.53
CA LYS A 87 25.09 -11.78 -11.38
C LYS A 87 23.70 -12.30 -11.06
N LEU A 88 23.05 -11.69 -10.07
CA LEU A 88 21.64 -11.90 -9.76
C LEU A 88 20.78 -10.93 -10.57
N VAL A 89 20.02 -11.44 -11.54
CA VAL A 89 19.07 -10.67 -12.35
C VAL A 89 17.67 -10.84 -11.75
N LEU A 90 17.14 -9.76 -11.19
CA LEU A 90 15.76 -9.69 -10.69
C LEU A 90 14.84 -9.15 -11.80
N THR A 91 13.90 -9.97 -12.28
CA THR A 91 12.86 -9.52 -13.22
C THR A 91 11.51 -9.48 -12.50
N GLN A 92 10.87 -8.31 -12.47
CA GLN A 92 9.52 -8.14 -11.93
C GLN A 92 8.48 -8.31 -13.03
N GLY A 93 7.56 -9.25 -12.86
CA GLY A 93 6.34 -9.42 -13.64
C GLY A 93 5.09 -9.04 -12.86
N PHE A 94 3.98 -8.86 -13.56
CA PHE A 94 2.66 -8.63 -12.97
C PHE A 94 1.72 -9.76 -13.40
N MET A 95 1.26 -10.57 -12.44
CA MET A 95 0.27 -11.61 -12.70
C MET A 95 -1.10 -11.04 -12.35
N ALA A 96 -1.87 -10.65 -13.36
CA ALA A 96 -3.28 -10.31 -13.18
C ALA A 96 -4.06 -11.60 -12.84
N PHE A 97 -4.94 -11.54 -11.85
CA PHE A 97 -5.97 -12.58 -11.71
C PHE A 97 -6.94 -12.38 -12.88
N ALA A 98 -7.12 -13.38 -13.73
CA ALA A 98 -8.14 -13.34 -14.76
C ALA A 98 -9.52 -13.23 -14.09
N ASP A 99 -10.41 -12.40 -14.63
CA ASP A 99 -11.78 -12.26 -14.15
C ASP A 99 -12.44 -13.65 -14.08
N PRO A 100 -13.08 -14.03 -12.95
CA PRO A 100 -13.96 -15.19 -12.95
C PRO A 100 -15.18 -14.83 -13.81
N VAL A 101 -15.42 -15.63 -14.86
CA VAL A 101 -16.62 -15.57 -15.70
C VAL A 101 -17.89 -15.64 -14.86
#